data_AF-A0A9E5Q1A5-F1
#
_entry.id   AF-A0A9E5Q1A5-F1
#
_cell.length_a   1.000
_cell.length_b   1.000
_cell.length_c   1.000
_cell.angle_alpha   90.00
_cell.angle_beta   90.00
_cell.angle_gamma   90.00
#
_symmetry.space_group_name_H-M   'P 1'
#
loop_
_entity.id
_entity.type
_entity.pdbx_description
1 polymer ?
#
loop_
_entity_poly.entity_id
_entity_poly.type
_entity_poly.pdbx_seq_one_letter_code
_entity_poly.pdbx_strand_id
1 'polypeptide(L)'
;EADDDPLLGLAQIGLCVLLFRVGLETELDDARRVAGAATLLAGAGMLLPLALGTLGALALGVAPLPSIFIGATLTATSIGVSAAVLEELGATATRAATLILGAAVVDDVLGLVLLAGLIGVSSAEGSAPVEIALAVGQAVAFLVAALWLGKPLARATVWVTRWTRSRSTLLVLVFSTLLVTAAAAKAAGLEMIIGAYAAGLALARHPEREWLEAELEPVIELFTPI
;
A
#
# COMPACT_ATOMS: atom_id res chain seq x y z
N GLU A 1 19.06 -12.25 6.98
CA GLU A 1 18.56 -13.25 7.95
C GLU A 1 17.32 -12.82 8.75
N ALA A 2 16.62 -11.73 8.38
CA ALA A 2 15.27 -11.44 8.90
C ALA A 2 14.14 -11.95 7.97
N ASP A 3 14.47 -12.39 6.75
CA ASP A 3 13.52 -12.87 5.74
C ASP A 3 13.03 -14.32 5.95
N ASP A 4 13.64 -15.08 6.87
CA ASP A 4 13.32 -16.50 7.10
C ASP A 4 12.43 -16.76 8.33
N ASP A 5 11.89 -15.72 8.96
CA ASP A 5 10.93 -15.91 10.07
C ASP A 5 9.56 -16.30 9.49
N PRO A 6 9.10 -17.56 9.70
CA PRO A 6 7.82 -18.00 9.19
C PRO A 6 6.65 -17.17 9.75
N LEU A 7 6.78 -16.59 10.95
CA LEU A 7 5.74 -15.73 11.52
C LEU A 7 5.61 -14.43 10.74
N LEU A 8 6.73 -13.83 10.34
CA LEU A 8 6.74 -12.58 9.57
C LEU A 8 6.10 -12.78 8.18
N GLY A 9 6.37 -13.91 7.54
CA GLY A 9 5.74 -14.29 6.28
C GLY A 9 4.22 -14.48 6.40
N LEU A 10 3.76 -15.11 7.48
CA LEU A 10 2.33 -15.30 7.75
C LEU A 10 1.63 -13.96 8.05
N ALA A 11 2.24 -13.10 8.87
CA ALA A 11 1.73 -11.76 9.16
C ALA A 11 1.60 -10.92 7.87
N GLN A 12 2.59 -11.02 6.97
CA GLN A 12 2.56 -10.28 5.72
C GLN A 12 1.46 -10.75 4.77
N ILE A 13 1.18 -12.07 4.72
CA ILE A 13 0.03 -12.62 3.99
C ILE A 13 -1.27 -12.09 4.61
N GLY A 14 -1.40 -12.11 5.93
CA GLY A 14 -2.53 -11.56 6.67
C GLY A 14 -2.84 -10.12 6.29
N LEU A 15 -1.82 -9.25 6.35
CA LEU A 15 -1.93 -7.86 5.95
C LEU A 15 -2.30 -7.71 4.47
N CYS A 16 -1.75 -8.53 3.57
CA CYS A 16 -2.14 -8.48 2.16
C CYS A 16 -3.62 -8.83 1.97
N VAL A 17 -4.13 -9.85 2.65
CA VAL A 17 -5.56 -10.23 2.56
C VAL A 17 -6.46 -9.16 3.17
N LEU A 18 -6.07 -8.59 4.32
CA LEU A 18 -6.77 -7.48 4.96
C LEU A 18 -6.86 -6.27 4.01
N LEU A 19 -5.73 -5.79 3.51
CA LEU A 19 -5.70 -4.63 2.61
C LEU A 19 -6.39 -4.91 1.28
N PHE A 20 -6.37 -6.15 0.80
CA PHE A 20 -7.16 -6.56 -0.34
C PHE A 20 -8.67 -6.44 -0.08
N ARG A 21 -9.18 -6.93 1.05
CA ARG A 21 -10.59 -6.77 1.43
C ARG A 21 -10.97 -5.30 1.56
N VAL A 22 -10.16 -4.50 2.25
CA VAL A 22 -10.35 -3.04 2.34
C VAL A 22 -10.40 -2.39 0.94
N GLY A 23 -9.58 -2.87 0.00
CA GLY A 23 -9.62 -2.46 -1.40
C GLY A 23 -10.92 -2.84 -2.10
N LEU A 24 -11.49 -4.03 -1.85
CA LEU A 24 -12.78 -4.48 -2.41
C LEU A 24 -13.94 -3.60 -1.95
N GLU A 25 -13.92 -3.18 -0.68
CA GLU A 25 -14.94 -2.31 -0.08
C GLU A 25 -14.82 -0.85 -0.55
N THR A 26 -13.65 -0.46 -1.06
CA THR A 26 -13.40 0.92 -1.48
C THR A 26 -14.10 1.27 -2.79
N GLU A 27 -14.90 2.33 -2.77
CA GLU A 27 -15.44 2.92 -3.99
C GLU A 27 -14.37 3.73 -4.74
N LEU A 28 -14.02 3.27 -5.95
CA LEU A 28 -13.07 3.94 -6.86
C LEU A 28 -13.37 5.43 -7.09
N ASP A 29 -14.64 5.80 -7.12
CA ASP A 29 -15.05 7.19 -7.36
C ASP A 29 -14.80 8.07 -6.13
N ASP A 30 -14.94 7.52 -4.92
CA ASP A 30 -14.60 8.21 -3.68
C ASP A 30 -13.10 8.34 -3.49
N ALA A 31 -12.32 7.29 -3.79
CA ALA A 31 -10.86 7.34 -3.79
C ALA A 31 -10.32 8.47 -4.69
N ARG A 32 -10.92 8.64 -5.88
CA ARG A 32 -10.56 9.74 -6.80
C ARG A 32 -10.94 11.11 -6.27
N ARG A 33 -12.11 11.24 -5.63
CA ARG A 33 -12.58 12.51 -5.04
C ARG A 33 -11.70 12.98 -3.90
N VAL A 34 -11.16 12.06 -3.11
CA VAL A 34 -10.29 12.39 -1.97
C VAL A 34 -8.82 12.43 -2.33
N ALA A 35 -8.40 12.04 -3.54
CA ALA A 35 -7.00 11.96 -3.95
C ALA A 35 -6.20 13.24 -3.66
N GLY A 36 -6.73 14.43 -3.98
CA GLY A 36 -6.05 15.69 -3.68
C GLY A 36 -5.87 15.95 -2.18
N ALA A 37 -6.89 15.62 -1.38
CA ALA A 37 -6.82 15.74 0.07
C ALA A 37 -5.87 14.70 0.67
N ALA A 38 -5.83 13.48 0.12
CA ALA A 38 -4.91 12.42 0.51
C ALA A 38 -3.46 12.81 0.24
N THR A 39 -3.17 13.43 -0.92
CA THR A 39 -1.83 13.96 -1.21
C THR A 39 -1.41 15.07 -0.26
N LEU A 40 -2.33 15.98 0.10
CA LEU A 40 -2.05 17.02 1.09
C LEU A 40 -1.81 16.43 2.48
N LEU A 41 -2.60 15.43 2.87
CA LEU A 41 -2.45 14.73 4.15
C LEU A 41 -1.11 14.00 4.22
N ALA A 42 -0.75 13.26 3.18
CA ALA A 42 0.54 12.58 3.04
C ALA A 42 1.71 13.57 3.11
N GLY A 43 1.65 14.64 2.30
CA GLY A 43 2.69 15.67 2.30
C GLY A 43 2.85 16.36 3.66
N ALA A 44 1.75 16.71 4.34
CA ALA A 44 1.81 17.28 5.69
C ALA A 44 2.32 16.26 6.72
N GLY A 45 1.85 15.01 6.62
CA GLY A 45 2.24 13.88 7.47
C GLY A 45 3.72 13.52 7.35
N MET A 46 4.34 13.77 6.20
CA MET A 46 5.78 13.62 6.03
C MET A 46 6.57 14.87 6.42
N LEU A 47 6.19 16.04 5.90
CA LEU A 47 7.01 17.26 6.06
C LEU A 47 7.06 17.75 7.50
N LEU A 48 5.96 17.62 8.26
CA LEU A 48 5.91 18.09 9.65
C LEU A 48 6.82 17.25 10.57
N PRO A 49 6.72 15.91 10.64
CA PRO A 49 7.62 15.10 11.47
C PRO A 49 9.06 15.18 11.01
N LEU A 50 9.32 15.26 9.69
CA LEU A 50 10.67 15.45 9.15
C LEU A 50 11.29 16.73 9.70
N ALA A 51 10.60 17.86 9.53
CA ALA A 51 11.10 19.16 9.98
C ALA A 51 11.27 19.22 11.50
N LEU A 52 10.26 18.80 12.26
CA LEU A 52 10.30 18.83 13.72
C LEU A 52 11.37 17.89 14.28
N GLY A 53 11.52 16.69 13.72
CA GLY A 53 12.54 15.72 14.11
C GLY A 53 13.95 16.23 13.83
N THR A 54 14.18 16.76 12.62
CA THR A 54 15.48 17.33 12.25
C THR A 54 15.83 18.55 13.08
N LEU A 55 14.91 19.50 13.26
CA LEU A 55 15.15 20.69 14.08
C LEU A 55 15.37 20.33 15.54
N GLY A 56 14.61 19.36 16.07
CA GLY A 56 14.80 18.84 17.43
C GLY A 56 16.18 18.21 17.61
N ALA A 57 16.63 17.37 16.69
CA ALA A 57 17.95 16.75 16.74
C ALA A 57 19.09 17.80 16.64
N LEU A 58 18.94 18.80 15.75
CA LEU A 58 19.88 19.91 15.66
C LEU A 58 19.96 20.72 16.96
N ALA A 59 18.82 20.98 17.60
CA ALA A 59 18.77 21.69 18.89
C ALA A 59 19.46 20.91 20.02
N LEU A 60 19.53 19.59 19.92
CA LEU A 60 20.25 18.71 20.84
C LEU A 60 21.75 18.57 20.50
N GLY A 61 22.24 19.28 19.47
CA GLY A 61 23.65 19.26 19.06
C GLY A 61 24.04 18.08 18.19
N VAL A 62 23.06 17.36 17.60
CA VAL A 62 23.34 16.29 16.63
C VAL A 62 23.83 16.92 15.33
N ALA A 63 24.79 16.26 14.66
CA ALA A 63 25.31 16.74 13.37
C ALA A 63 24.18 16.85 12.31
N PRO A 64 24.32 17.72 11.29
CA PRO A 64 23.24 17.97 10.33
C PRO A 64 22.73 16.74 9.59
N LEU A 65 23.63 15.93 9.03
CA LEU A 65 23.22 14.75 8.25
C LEU A 65 22.48 13.72 9.12
N PRO A 66 23.00 13.26 10.28
CA PRO A 66 22.24 12.40 11.19
C PRO A 66 20.91 13.00 11.68
N SER A 67 20.81 14.32 11.83
CA SER A 67 19.56 14.99 12.21
C SER A 67 18.49 14.86 11.12
N ILE A 68 18.86 14.92 9.84
CA ILE A 68 17.94 14.68 8.73
C ILE A 68 17.49 13.21 8.73
N PHE A 69 18.42 12.27 8.97
CA PHE A 69 18.07 10.86 9.13
C PHE A 69 17.07 10.65 10.26
N ILE A 70 17.28 11.25 11.44
CA ILE A 70 16.33 11.18 12.57
C ILE A 70 14.95 11.71 12.16
N GLY A 71 14.90 12.86 11.49
CA GLY A 71 13.64 13.41 10.99
C GLY A 71 12.94 12.45 10.03
N ALA A 72 13.68 11.85 9.10
CA ALA A 72 13.14 10.89 8.13
C ALA A 72 12.63 9.61 8.79
N THR A 73 13.26 9.12 9.85
CA THR A 73 12.74 7.95 10.58
C THR A 73 11.37 8.24 11.22
N LEU A 74 11.08 9.49 11.57
CA LEU A 74 9.79 9.89 12.14
C LEU A 74 8.67 10.03 11.10
N THR A 75 8.98 9.97 9.80
CA THR A 75 7.97 10.03 8.74
C THR A 75 7.42 8.67 8.34
N ALA A 76 8.00 7.57 8.84
CA ALA A 76 7.56 6.23 8.49
C ALA A 76 6.19 5.92 9.12
N THR A 77 5.21 5.60 8.27
CA THR A 77 3.83 5.28 8.67
C THR A 77 3.51 3.80 8.42
N SER A 78 2.74 3.17 9.31
CA SER A 78 2.24 1.79 9.10
C SER A 78 0.77 1.77 8.68
N ILE A 79 0.52 1.57 7.39
CA ILE A 79 -0.84 1.41 6.85
C ILE A 79 -1.50 0.13 7.37
N GLY A 80 -0.74 -0.94 7.60
CA GLY A 80 -1.26 -2.22 8.09
C GLY A 80 -1.96 -2.08 9.44
N VAL A 81 -1.32 -1.39 10.39
CA VAL A 81 -1.90 -1.11 11.71
C VAL A 81 -3.14 -0.22 11.58
N SER A 82 -3.06 0.83 10.75
CA SER A 82 -4.19 1.74 10.55
C SER A 82 -5.40 1.03 9.93
N ALA A 83 -5.17 0.16 8.95
CA ALA A 83 -6.21 -0.65 8.30
C ALA A 83 -6.83 -1.65 9.28
N ALA A 84 -6.03 -2.34 10.09
CA ALA A 84 -6.52 -3.30 11.08
C ALA A 84 -7.41 -2.60 12.13
N VAL A 85 -7.01 -1.43 12.63
CA VAL A 85 -7.83 -0.66 13.57
C VAL A 85 -9.14 -0.18 12.92
N LEU A 86 -9.09 0.27 11.67
CA LEU A 86 -10.30 0.68 10.94
C LEU A 86 -11.25 -0.51 10.72
N GLU A 87 -10.70 -1.69 10.48
CA GLU A 87 -11.43 -2.95 10.35
C GLU A 87 -12.10 -3.34 11.67
N GLU A 88 -11.37 -3.35 12.78
CA GLU A 88 -11.91 -3.64 14.12
C GLU A 88 -13.04 -2.67 14.52
N LEU A 89 -12.99 -1.43 14.03
CA LEU A 89 -14.01 -0.41 14.25
C LEU A 89 -15.17 -0.47 13.25
N GLY A 90 -15.12 -1.34 12.23
CA GLY A 90 -16.11 -1.42 11.15
C GLY A 90 -16.19 -0.13 10.32
N ALA A 91 -15.09 0.61 10.21
CA ALA A 91 -15.00 1.96 9.64
C ALA A 91 -14.27 2.03 8.29
N THR A 92 -13.94 0.88 7.68
CA THR A 92 -13.19 0.74 6.42
C THR A 92 -13.88 1.38 5.22
N ALA A 93 -15.21 1.37 5.18
CA ALA A 93 -16.00 2.01 4.13
C ALA A 93 -16.24 3.53 4.33
N THR A 94 -15.65 4.13 5.37
CA THR A 94 -15.84 5.57 5.63
C THR A 94 -14.96 6.44 4.74
N ARG A 95 -15.40 7.67 4.48
CA ARG A 95 -14.58 8.67 3.77
C ARG A 95 -13.23 8.94 4.47
N ALA A 96 -13.20 8.84 5.80
CA ALA A 96 -11.97 8.98 6.58
C ALA A 96 -11.01 7.82 6.31
N ALA A 97 -11.50 6.58 6.28
CA ALA A 97 -10.69 5.43 5.89
C ALA A 97 -10.15 5.56 4.47
N THR A 98 -10.99 5.94 3.49
CA THR A 98 -10.53 6.17 2.11
C THR A 98 -9.44 7.24 2.05
N LEU A 99 -9.55 8.31 2.84
CA LEU A 99 -8.54 9.37 2.91
C LEU A 99 -7.24 8.87 3.53
N ILE A 100 -7.30 8.14 4.65
CA ILE A 100 -6.14 7.59 5.35
C ILE A 100 -5.39 6.58 4.46
N LEU A 101 -6.11 5.63 3.87
CA LEU A 101 -5.55 4.60 2.99
C LEU A 101 -4.98 5.21 1.71
N GLY A 102 -5.69 6.18 1.12
CA GLY A 102 -5.21 6.91 -0.04
C GLY A 102 -3.95 7.73 0.26
N ALA A 103 -3.87 8.35 1.44
CA ALA A 103 -2.69 9.09 1.87
C ALA A 103 -1.50 8.14 2.08
N ALA A 104 -1.74 6.96 2.65
CA ALA A 104 -0.69 5.96 2.86
C ALA A 104 -0.07 5.45 1.55
N VAL A 105 -0.86 5.31 0.47
CA VAL A 105 -0.31 4.98 -0.87
C VAL A 105 0.63 6.08 -1.38
N VAL A 106 0.29 7.35 -1.14
CA VAL A 106 1.14 8.48 -1.51
C VAL A 106 2.39 8.55 -0.63
N ASP A 107 2.23 8.32 0.68
CA ASP A 107 3.34 8.25 1.65
C ASP A 107 4.38 7.21 1.26
N ASP A 108 3.97 6.05 0.74
CA ASP A 108 4.90 4.99 0.28
C ASP A 108 5.81 5.49 -0.86
N VAL A 109 5.23 6.22 -1.83
CA VAL A 109 5.99 6.82 -2.94
C VAL A 109 6.91 7.93 -2.42
N LEU A 110 6.40 8.80 -1.53
CA LEU A 110 7.20 9.88 -0.95
C LEU A 110 8.35 9.32 -0.09
N GLY A 111 8.10 8.22 0.64
CA GLY A 111 9.07 7.56 1.49
C GLY A 111 10.20 6.95 0.68
N LEU A 112 9.87 6.34 -0.46
CA LEU A 112 10.85 5.87 -1.44
C LEU A 112 11.73 7.01 -1.96
N VAL A 113 11.14 8.17 -2.30
CA VAL A 113 11.90 9.37 -2.74
C VAL A 113 12.84 9.84 -1.64
N LEU A 114 12.33 9.98 -0.42
CA LEU A 114 13.08 10.47 0.73
C LEU A 114 14.27 9.55 1.04
N LEU A 115 14.02 8.24 1.10
CA LEU A 115 15.05 7.25 1.42
C LEU A 115 16.13 7.20 0.32
N ALA A 116 15.72 7.16 -0.94
CA ALA A 116 16.66 7.16 -2.06
C ALA A 116 17.48 8.46 -2.12
N GLY A 117 16.87 9.61 -1.80
CA GLY A 117 17.57 10.89 -1.65
C GLY A 117 18.60 10.87 -0.51
N LEU A 118 18.24 10.32 0.65
CA LEU A 118 19.15 10.21 1.80
C LEU A 118 20.34 9.30 1.51
N ILE A 119 20.09 8.14 0.88
CA ILE A 119 21.14 7.23 0.45
C ILE A 119 22.04 7.94 -0.57
N GLY A 120 21.47 8.63 -1.56
CA GLY A 120 22.21 9.37 -2.57
C GLY A 120 23.10 10.50 -2.04
N VAL A 121 22.70 11.14 -0.93
CA VAL A 121 23.56 12.14 -0.26
C VAL A 121 24.67 11.47 0.56
N SER A 122 24.43 10.28 1.09
CA SER A 122 25.41 9.52 1.88
C SER A 122 26.45 8.79 1.02
N SER A 123 26.07 8.39 -0.19
CA SER A 123 26.92 7.71 -1.16
C SER A 123 27.55 8.76 -2.08
N ALA A 124 28.88 8.88 -2.11
CA ALA A 124 29.60 9.90 -2.89
C ALA A 124 29.54 9.69 -4.43
N GLU A 125 28.55 8.96 -4.93
CA GLU A 125 28.39 8.59 -6.33
C GLU A 125 27.24 9.40 -6.94
N GLY A 126 27.56 10.24 -7.94
CA GLY A 126 26.63 11.18 -8.57
C GLY A 126 25.51 10.57 -9.44
N SER A 127 25.15 9.30 -9.26
CA SER A 127 24.07 8.62 -9.99
C SER A 127 22.67 8.81 -9.35
N ALA A 128 22.60 9.37 -8.14
CA ALA A 128 21.37 9.45 -7.34
C ALA A 128 20.12 10.03 -8.04
N PRO A 129 20.18 11.13 -8.82
CA PRO A 129 18.97 11.74 -9.36
C PRO A 129 18.25 10.86 -10.39
N VAL A 130 19.00 10.11 -11.20
CA VAL A 130 18.45 9.26 -12.26
C VAL A 130 17.81 8.01 -11.66
N GLU A 131 18.47 7.39 -10.67
CA GLU A 131 17.95 6.21 -9.97
C GLU A 131 16.66 6.55 -9.19
N ILE A 132 16.62 7.70 -8.52
CA ILE A 132 15.40 8.20 -7.86
C ILE A 132 14.28 8.40 -8.88
N ALA A 133 14.56 9.07 -10.00
CA ALA A 133 13.56 9.32 -11.03
C ALA A 133 13.01 8.01 -11.64
N LEU A 134 13.88 7.00 -11.85
CA LEU A 134 13.48 5.68 -12.34
C LEU A 134 12.60 4.95 -11.32
N ALA A 135 12.99 4.92 -10.05
CA ALA A 135 12.23 4.23 -9.00
C ALA A 135 10.86 4.87 -8.78
N VAL A 136 10.79 6.20 -8.74
CA VAL A 136 9.51 6.94 -8.69
C VAL A 136 8.68 6.67 -9.95
N GLY A 137 9.32 6.67 -11.12
CA GLY A 137 8.66 6.36 -12.38
C GLY A 137 8.04 4.96 -12.38
N GLN A 138 8.74 3.96 -11.86
CA GLN A 138 8.25 2.59 -11.71
C GLN A 138 7.08 2.49 -10.74
N ALA A 139 7.18 3.12 -9.56
CA ALA A 139 6.11 3.16 -8.57
C ALA A 139 4.84 3.82 -9.11
N VAL A 140 4.97 4.99 -9.75
CA VAL A 140 3.85 5.70 -10.38
C VAL A 140 3.27 4.89 -11.55
N ALA A 141 4.13 4.31 -12.39
CA ALA A 141 3.68 3.46 -13.49
C ALA A 141 2.90 2.24 -12.99
N PHE A 142 3.36 1.61 -11.90
CA PHE A 142 2.65 0.51 -11.25
C PHE A 142 1.26 0.96 -10.76
N LEU A 143 1.18 2.06 -10.01
CA LEU A 143 -0.10 2.55 -9.48
C LEU A 143 -1.10 2.89 -10.60
N VAL A 144 -0.63 3.58 -11.65
CA VAL A 144 -1.46 3.91 -12.82
C VAL A 144 -1.89 2.64 -13.53
N ALA A 145 -0.97 1.69 -13.76
CA ALA A 145 -1.27 0.42 -14.40
C ALA A 145 -2.30 -0.39 -13.58
N ALA A 146 -2.14 -0.49 -12.26
CA ALA A 146 -3.07 -1.23 -11.40
C ALA A 146 -4.49 -0.63 -11.46
N LEU A 147 -4.61 0.70 -11.43
CA LEU A 147 -5.90 1.39 -11.57
C LEU A 147 -6.54 1.21 -12.96
N TRP A 148 -5.74 1.19 -14.02
CA TRP A 148 -6.23 1.00 -15.39
C TRP A 148 -6.58 -0.46 -15.69
N LEU A 149 -5.76 -1.39 -15.20
CA LEU A 149 -5.92 -2.82 -15.38
C LEU A 149 -7.08 -3.37 -14.53
N GLY A 150 -7.56 -2.65 -13.52
CA GLY A 150 -8.68 -3.14 -12.71
C GLY A 150 -9.95 -3.46 -13.50
N LYS A 151 -10.34 -2.61 -14.46
CA LYS A 151 -11.51 -2.88 -15.32
C LYS A 151 -11.37 -4.14 -16.19
N PRO A 152 -10.30 -4.33 -16.98
CA PRO A 152 -10.14 -5.55 -17.77
C PRO A 152 -9.96 -6.79 -16.89
N LEU A 153 -9.32 -6.67 -15.72
CA LEU A 153 -9.12 -7.77 -14.79
C LEU A 153 -10.44 -8.24 -14.15
N ALA A 154 -11.29 -7.30 -13.74
CA ALA A 154 -12.66 -7.58 -13.29
C ALA A 154 -13.53 -8.20 -14.40
N ARG A 155 -13.34 -7.80 -15.67
CA ARG A 155 -14.07 -8.42 -16.78
C ARG A 155 -13.57 -9.83 -17.10
N ALA A 156 -12.26 -10.04 -17.06
CA ALA A 156 -11.64 -11.34 -17.31
C ALA A 156 -12.07 -12.35 -16.24
N THR A 157 -12.07 -11.94 -14.96
CA THR A 157 -12.56 -12.77 -13.84
C THR A 157 -14.02 -13.15 -14.00
N VAL A 158 -14.90 -12.21 -14.34
CA VAL A 158 -16.32 -12.50 -14.64
C VAL A 158 -16.48 -13.43 -15.85
N TRP A 159 -15.67 -13.27 -16.88
CA TRP A 159 -15.76 -14.10 -18.09
C TRP A 159 -15.37 -15.55 -17.82
N VAL A 160 -14.24 -15.77 -17.12
CA VAL A 160 -13.76 -17.11 -16.73
C VAL A 160 -14.75 -17.80 -15.79
N THR A 161 -15.26 -17.09 -14.79
CA THR A 161 -16.17 -17.66 -13.78
C THR A 161 -17.52 -18.05 -14.37
N ARG A 162 -18.04 -17.28 -15.35
CA ARG A 162 -19.22 -17.67 -16.14
C ARG A 162 -19.00 -18.95 -16.96
N TRP A 163 -17.78 -19.20 -17.41
CA TRP A 163 -17.44 -20.39 -18.20
C TRP A 163 -17.29 -21.63 -17.33
N THR A 164 -16.64 -21.49 -16.17
CA THR A 164 -16.33 -22.63 -15.29
C THR A 164 -17.45 -22.94 -14.28
N ARG A 165 -18.36 -22.00 -14.01
CA ARG A 165 -19.48 -22.12 -13.03
C ARG A 165 -19.03 -22.65 -11.65
N SER A 166 -17.78 -22.40 -11.26
CA SER A 166 -17.18 -22.89 -10.02
C SER A 166 -16.65 -21.73 -9.19
N ARG A 167 -17.13 -21.64 -7.95
CA ARG A 167 -16.67 -20.66 -6.95
C ARG A 167 -15.21 -20.88 -6.54
N SER A 168 -14.74 -22.12 -6.55
CA SER A 168 -13.33 -22.44 -6.27
C SER A 168 -12.39 -21.82 -7.32
N THR A 169 -12.80 -21.79 -8.59
CA THR A 169 -12.02 -21.12 -9.65
C THR A 169 -11.95 -19.62 -9.43
N LEU A 170 -13.03 -19.02 -8.92
CA LEU A 170 -13.08 -17.60 -8.60
C LEU A 170 -12.05 -17.25 -7.51
N LEU A 171 -12.03 -18.01 -6.40
CA LEU A 171 -11.05 -17.79 -5.32
C LEU A 171 -9.62 -17.91 -5.80
N VAL A 172 -9.30 -18.96 -6.55
CA VAL A 172 -7.94 -19.15 -7.09
C VAL A 172 -7.54 -17.95 -7.97
N LEU A 173 -8.45 -17.45 -8.79
CA LEU A 173 -8.16 -16.33 -9.68
C LEU A 173 -7.98 -15.01 -8.92
N VAL A 174 -8.79 -14.78 -7.89
CA VAL A 174 -8.70 -13.60 -7.02
C VAL A 174 -7.41 -13.62 -6.19
N PHE A 175 -7.09 -14.74 -5.55
CA PHE A 175 -5.82 -14.90 -4.83
C PHE A 175 -4.62 -14.79 -5.76
N SER A 176 -4.69 -15.37 -6.97
CA SER A 176 -3.63 -15.23 -7.98
C SER A 176 -3.46 -13.77 -8.38
N THR A 177 -4.56 -13.03 -8.54
CA THR A 177 -4.53 -11.59 -8.82
C THR A 177 -3.85 -10.82 -7.70
N LEU A 178 -4.26 -11.05 -6.44
CA LEU A 178 -3.67 -10.46 -5.25
C LEU A 178 -2.15 -10.69 -5.20
N LEU A 179 -1.70 -11.94 -5.39
CA LEU A 179 -0.29 -12.28 -5.31
C LEU A 179 0.52 -11.65 -6.45
N VAL A 180 0.00 -11.66 -7.68
CA VAL A 180 0.68 -11.05 -8.83
C VAL A 180 0.81 -9.55 -8.67
N THR A 181 -0.23 -8.86 -8.20
CA THR A 181 -0.17 -7.41 -7.96
C THR A 181 0.71 -7.05 -6.77
N ALA A 182 0.71 -7.85 -5.70
CA ALA A 182 1.60 -7.66 -4.56
C ALA A 182 3.07 -7.82 -4.97
N ALA A 183 3.40 -8.89 -5.72
CA ALA A 183 4.74 -9.11 -6.25
C ALA A 183 5.17 -7.99 -7.21
N ALA A 184 4.25 -7.51 -8.06
CA ALA A 184 4.51 -6.40 -8.96
C ALA A 184 4.76 -5.08 -8.21
N ALA A 185 4.04 -4.82 -7.11
CA ALA A 185 4.30 -3.67 -6.25
C ALA A 185 5.70 -3.73 -5.64
N LYS A 186 6.10 -4.89 -5.11
CA LYS A 186 7.44 -5.10 -4.56
C LYS A 186 8.53 -4.90 -5.62
N ALA A 187 8.32 -5.40 -6.83
CA ALA A 187 9.23 -5.20 -7.95
C ALA A 187 9.34 -3.72 -8.38
N ALA A 188 8.30 -2.92 -8.12
CA ALA A 188 8.30 -1.47 -8.37
C ALA A 188 8.88 -0.64 -7.20
N GLY A 189 9.37 -1.30 -6.14
CA GLY A 189 9.94 -0.64 -4.95
C GLY A 189 8.91 -0.20 -3.90
N LEU A 190 7.64 -0.60 -4.05
CA LEU A 190 6.57 -0.33 -3.08
C LEU A 190 6.39 -1.51 -2.13
N GLU A 191 5.63 -1.31 -1.05
CA GLU A 191 5.25 -2.41 -0.17
C GLU A 191 4.22 -3.36 -0.82
N MET A 192 4.31 -4.65 -0.51
CA MET A 192 3.42 -5.69 -1.09
C MET A 192 1.95 -5.42 -0.80
N ILE A 193 1.67 -4.88 0.39
CA ILE A 193 0.33 -4.52 0.85
C ILE A 193 -0.33 -3.43 -0.01
N ILE A 194 0.46 -2.53 -0.63
CA ILE A 194 -0.06 -1.53 -1.59
C ILE A 194 -0.55 -2.24 -2.86
N GLY A 195 0.17 -3.25 -3.33
CA GLY A 195 -0.26 -4.07 -4.45
C GLY A 195 -1.50 -4.90 -4.15
N ALA A 196 -1.63 -5.41 -2.92
CA ALA A 196 -2.83 -6.12 -2.48
C ALA A 196 -4.05 -5.18 -2.42
N TYR A 197 -3.90 -3.99 -1.85
CA TYR A 197 -4.94 -2.95 -1.86
C TYR A 197 -5.37 -2.59 -3.29
N ALA A 198 -4.41 -2.41 -4.21
CA ALA A 198 -4.69 -2.09 -5.60
C ALA A 198 -5.45 -3.24 -6.32
N ALA A 199 -5.15 -4.51 -6.03
CA ALA A 199 -5.93 -5.65 -6.52
C ALA A 199 -7.37 -5.66 -5.99
N GLY A 200 -7.57 -5.35 -4.71
CA GLY A 200 -8.90 -5.22 -4.13
C GLY A 200 -9.69 -4.14 -4.84
N LEU A 201 -9.10 -2.95 -4.99
CA LEU A 201 -9.71 -1.81 -5.66
C LEU A 201 -10.06 -2.12 -7.14
N ALA A 202 -9.22 -2.89 -7.82
CA ALA A 202 -9.46 -3.38 -9.16
C ALA A 202 -10.69 -4.30 -9.26
N LEU A 203 -10.92 -5.12 -8.23
CA LEU A 203 -12.01 -6.09 -8.15
C LEU A 203 -13.24 -5.59 -7.39
N ALA A 204 -13.22 -4.37 -6.85
CA ALA A 204 -14.33 -3.76 -6.09
C ALA A 204 -15.68 -3.73 -6.83
N ARG A 205 -15.67 -3.79 -8.17
CA ARG A 205 -16.88 -3.82 -9.03
C ARG A 205 -17.28 -5.24 -9.48
N HIS A 206 -16.67 -6.29 -8.92
CA HIS A 206 -16.98 -7.67 -9.27
C HIS A 206 -18.40 -8.04 -8.77
N PRO A 207 -19.23 -8.74 -9.56
CA PRO A 207 -20.60 -9.10 -9.16
C PRO A 207 -20.69 -9.97 -7.90
N GLU A 208 -19.66 -10.77 -7.64
CA GLU A 208 -19.59 -11.66 -6.47
C GLU A 208 -18.74 -11.08 -5.33
N ARG A 209 -18.59 -9.75 -5.23
CA ARG A 209 -17.76 -9.10 -4.19
C ARG A 209 -18.19 -9.45 -2.77
N GLU A 210 -19.50 -9.47 -2.48
CA GLU A 210 -20.02 -9.73 -1.13
C GLU A 210 -19.72 -11.17 -0.70
N TRP A 211 -19.73 -12.11 -1.65
CA TRP A 211 -19.35 -13.48 -1.40
C TRP A 211 -17.83 -13.61 -1.15
N LEU A 212 -17.02 -12.89 -1.93
CA LEU A 212 -15.57 -12.83 -1.73
C LEU A 212 -15.20 -12.27 -0.35
N GLU A 213 -15.82 -11.17 0.05
CA GLU A 213 -15.62 -10.55 1.36
C GLU A 213 -15.92 -11.55 2.49
N ALA A 214 -17.09 -12.21 2.44
CA ALA A 214 -17.49 -13.20 3.42
C ALA A 214 -16.54 -14.43 3.49
N GLU A 215 -15.97 -14.84 2.36
CA GLU A 215 -15.04 -15.97 2.29
C GLU A 215 -13.63 -15.61 2.79
N LEU A 216 -13.24 -14.34 2.70
CA LEU A 216 -11.96 -13.85 3.20
C LEU A 216 -11.98 -13.54 4.69
N GLU A 217 -13.15 -13.32 5.28
CA GLU A 217 -13.31 -12.99 6.70
C GLU A 217 -12.55 -13.93 7.64
N PRO A 218 -12.69 -15.27 7.54
CA PRO A 218 -12.02 -16.18 8.48
C PRO A 218 -10.49 -16.14 8.34
N VAL A 219 -9.99 -15.80 7.15
CA VAL A 219 -8.55 -15.64 6.90
C VAL A 219 -8.06 -14.37 7.61
N ILE A 220 -8.79 -13.27 7.49
CA ILE A 220 -8.44 -12.01 8.13
C ILE A 220 -8.47 -12.15 9.65
N GLU A 221 -9.52 -12.75 10.22
CA GLU A 221 -9.63 -12.98 11.66
C GLU A 221 -8.48 -13.85 12.20
N LEU A 222 -8.02 -14.83 11.42
CA LEU A 222 -6.91 -15.71 11.81
C LEU A 222 -5.56 -15.00 11.78
N PHE A 223 -5.31 -14.17 10.76
CA PHE A 223 -3.98 -13.61 10.51
C PHE A 223 -3.77 -12.18 11.02
N THR A 224 -4.82 -11.39 11.25
CA THR A 224 -4.70 -10.02 11.77
C THR A 224 -4.02 -9.94 13.15
N PRO A 225 -4.23 -10.89 14.08
CA PRO A 225 -3.56 -10.88 15.39
C PRO A 225 -2.09 -11.33 15.39
N ILE A 226 -1.58 -11.88 14.27
CA ILE A 226 -0.24 -12.46 14.12
C ILE A 226 0.73 -11.38 13.64
#